data_AF-A0A2H9RKS6-F1
#
_entry.id   AF-A0A2H9RKS6-F1
#
_cell.length_a   1.000
_cell.length_b   1.000
_cell.length_c   1.000
_cell.angle_alpha   90.00
_cell.angle_beta   90.00
_cell.angle_gamma   90.00
#
_symmetry.space_group_name_H-M   'P 1'
#
loop_
_entity.id
_entity.type
_entity.pdbx_description
1 polymer ?
#
loop_
_entity_poly.entity_id
_entity_poly.type
_entity_poly.pdbx_seq_one_letter_code
_entity_poly.pdbx_strand_id
1 'polypeptide(L)' 'MVKKSGVSIASSTSHALQGLILFVAWVTGVLVALSVGFGMIDGILSARFIPLTMTIAAGWVVIVLSIIGALLAVIERLSR' A
#
# COMPACT_ATOMS: atom_id res chain seq x y z
N MET A 1 -25.21 -39.84 3.64
CA MET A 1 -24.24 -39.18 4.55
C MET A 1 -22.85 -39.30 3.95
N VAL A 2 -22.34 -38.26 3.29
CA VAL A 2 -21.00 -38.26 2.67
C VAL A 2 -20.10 -37.32 3.45
N LYS A 3 -19.07 -37.90 4.06
CA LYS A 3 -18.09 -37.24 4.93
C LYS A 3 -17.14 -36.41 4.05
N LYS A 4 -17.25 -35.08 4.09
CA LYS A 4 -16.23 -34.15 3.55
C LYS A 4 -15.04 -34.13 4.51
N SER A 5 -14.20 -35.16 4.44
CA SER A 5 -12.98 -35.29 5.27
C SER A 5 -11.72 -35.24 4.41
N GLY A 6 -11.59 -34.21 3.57
CA GLY A 6 -10.49 -34.10 2.59
C GLY A 6 -9.85 -32.72 2.43
N VAL A 7 -10.18 -31.73 3.27
CA VAL A 7 -9.57 -30.39 3.21
C VAL A 7 -9.38 -29.86 4.64
N SER A 8 -8.30 -30.26 5.32
CA SER A 8 -7.99 -29.72 6.66
C SER A 8 -6.50 -29.46 6.91
N ILE A 9 -5.59 -29.83 6.00
CA ILE A 9 -4.13 -29.68 6.21
C ILE A 9 -3.52 -28.60 5.29
N ALA A 10 -4.16 -28.26 4.17
CA ALA A 10 -3.69 -27.19 3.28
C ALA A 10 -4.00 -25.76 3.78
N SER A 11 -4.94 -25.62 4.73
CA SER A 11 -5.46 -24.32 5.18
C SER A 11 -4.63 -23.62 6.25
N SER A 12 -3.77 -24.31 7.02
CA SER A 12 -3.03 -23.64 8.12
C SER A 12 -1.79 -22.88 7.63
N THR A 13 -1.02 -23.44 6.69
CA THR A 13 0.12 -22.76 6.05
C THR A 13 -0.33 -21.59 5.18
N SER A 14 -1.48 -21.72 4.50
CA SER A 14 -2.01 -20.66 3.65
C SER A 14 -2.31 -19.38 4.42
N HIS A 15 -2.79 -19.45 5.67
CA HIS A 15 -3.11 -18.24 6.43
C HIS A 15 -1.88 -17.43 6.84
N ALA A 16 -0.80 -18.08 7.28
CA ALA A 16 0.44 -17.39 7.64
C ALA A 16 1.13 -16.77 6.41
N LEU A 17 1.20 -17.53 5.31
CA LEU A 17 1.76 -17.04 4.05
C LEU A 17 0.92 -15.90 3.47
N GLN A 18 -0.40 -16.01 3.54
CA GLN A 18 -1.31 -14.96 3.09
C GLN A 18 -1.17 -13.69 3.93
N GLY A 19 -1.00 -13.81 5.26
CA GLY A 19 -0.70 -12.67 6.13
C GLY A 19 0.60 -11.95 5.74
N LEU A 20 1.65 -12.70 5.42
CA LEU A 20 2.93 -12.15 4.97
C LEU A 20 2.79 -11.44 3.61
N ILE A 21 2.12 -12.05 2.63
CA ILE A 21 1.90 -11.48 1.30
C ILE A 21 1.13 -10.15 1.41
N LEU A 22 0.06 -10.11 2.22
CA LEU A 22 -0.72 -8.91 2.44
C LEU A 22 0.09 -7.80 3.12
N PHE A 23 0.96 -8.16 4.07
CA PHE A 23 1.87 -7.21 4.70
C PHE A 23 2.89 -6.64 3.70
N VAL A 24 3.55 -7.49 2.91
CA VAL A 24 4.50 -7.05 1.89
C VAL A 24 3.82 -6.19 0.83
N ALA A 25 2.62 -6.56 0.39
CA ALA A 25 1.84 -5.76 -0.55
C ALA A 25 1.48 -4.38 0.02
N TRP A 26 1.09 -4.30 1.30
CA TRP A 26 0.83 -3.03 1.98
C TRP A 26 2.08 -2.16 2.08
N VAL A 27 3.21 -2.70 2.56
CA VAL A 27 4.49 -1.97 2.65
C VAL A 27 4.91 -1.47 1.27
N THR A 28 4.84 -2.33 0.25
CA THR A 28 5.19 -1.97 -1.12
C THR A 28 4.30 -0.85 -1.64
N GLY A 29 2.99 -0.89 -1.37
CA GLY A 29 2.06 0.18 -1.72
C GLY A 29 2.44 1.53 -1.10
N VAL A 30 2.80 1.54 0.19
CA VAL A 30 3.26 2.75 0.89
C VAL A 30 4.55 3.30 0.27
N LEU A 31 5.53 2.43 0.01
CA LEU A 31 6.81 2.82 -0.58
C LEU A 31 6.64 3.39 -2.00
N VAL A 32 5.81 2.75 -2.84
CA VAL A 32 5.52 3.23 -4.20
C VAL A 32 4.82 4.59 -4.15
N ALA A 33 3.83 4.79 -3.26
CA ALA A 33 3.13 6.07 -3.15
C ALA A 33 4.06 7.22 -2.72
N LEU A 34 4.93 6.98 -1.74
CA LEU A 34 5.98 7.93 -1.34
C LEU A 34 6.94 8.23 -2.50
N SER A 35 7.40 7.20 -3.21
CA SER A 35 8.30 7.36 -4.36
C SER A 35 7.67 8.18 -5.49
N VAL A 36 6.39 7.97 -5.78
CA VAL A 36 5.65 8.72 -6.81
C VAL A 36 5.46 10.17 -6.37
N GLY A 37 5.08 10.41 -5.11
CA GLY A 37 4.91 11.75 -4.56
C GLY A 37 6.20 12.57 -4.62
N PHE A 38 7.33 11.99 -4.19
CA PHE A 38 8.64 12.64 -4.30
C PHE A 38 9.07 12.86 -5.75
N GLY A 39 8.85 11.88 -6.63
CA GLY A 39 9.16 12.01 -8.06
C GLY A 39 8.34 13.09 -8.79
N MET A 40 7.14 13.40 -8.31
CA MET A 40 6.31 14.51 -8.81
C MET A 40 6.78 15.89 -8.30
N ILE A 41 7.30 15.96 -7.07
CA ILE A 41 7.86 17.20 -6.50
C ILE A 41 9.18 17.56 -7.19
N ASP A 42 10.06 16.59 -7.40
CA ASP A 42 11.37 16.80 -8.04
C ASP A 42 11.28 17.03 -9.56
N GLY A 43 10.07 16.97 -10.13
CA GLY A 43 9.86 17.20 -11.57
C GLY A 43 10.38 16.09 -12.48
N ILE A 44 10.78 14.94 -11.94
CA ILE A 44 11.22 13.75 -12.71
C ILE A 44 10.05 13.20 -13.53
N LEU A 45 8.83 13.27 -12.98
CA LEU A 45 7.58 13.12 -13.75
C LEU A 45 7.07 14.48 -14.23
N SER A 46 7.78 15.11 -15.17
CA SER A 46 7.24 16.27 -15.87
C SER A 46 6.15 15.81 -16.84
N ALA A 47 4.89 15.99 -16.50
CA ALA A 47 3.81 15.81 -17.47
C ALA A 47 3.91 16.94 -18.51
N ARG A 48 4.28 16.59 -19.75
CA ARG A 48 4.54 17.52 -20.86
C ARG A 48 3.41 18.52 -21.15
N PHE A 49 2.21 18.27 -20.63
CA PHE A 49 0.99 19.05 -20.87
C PHE A 49 0.43 19.76 -19.62
N ILE A 50 1.09 19.67 -18.46
CA ILE A 50 0.57 20.19 -17.19
C ILE A 50 1.56 21.21 -16.61
N PRO A 51 1.11 22.40 -16.16
CA PRO A 51 1.98 23.38 -15.54
C PRO A 51 2.63 22.81 -14.27
N LEU A 52 3.94 23.06 -14.11
CA LEU A 52 4.79 22.49 -13.05
C LEU A 52 4.18 22.60 -11.65
N THR A 53 3.53 23.73 -11.36
CA THR A 53 2.86 24.03 -10.09
C THR A 53 1.79 23.00 -9.72
N MET A 54 1.01 22.53 -10.70
CA MET A 54 -0.05 21.53 -10.49
C MET A 54 0.55 20.15 -10.20
N THR A 55 1.63 19.78 -10.87
CA THR A 55 2.33 18.51 -10.63
C THR A 55 2.95 18.45 -9.23
N ILE A 56 3.56 19.55 -8.78
CA ILE A 56 4.13 19.65 -7.43
C ILE A 56 3.03 19.58 -6.36
N ALA A 57 1.91 20.29 -6.58
CA ALA A 57 0.76 20.26 -5.67
C ALA A 57 0.18 18.84 -5.55
N ALA A 58 0.03 18.13 -6.67
CA ALA A 58 -0.44 16.75 -6.66
C ALA A 58 0.53 15.80 -5.93
N GLY A 59 1.85 16.00 -6.06
CA GLY A 59 2.85 15.25 -5.30
C GLY A 59 2.68 15.42 -3.79
N TRP A 60 2.48 16.65 -3.32
CA TRP A 60 2.21 16.93 -1.91
C TRP A 60 0.92 16.27 -1.39
N VAL A 61 -0.15 16.29 -2.19
CA VAL A 61 -1.42 15.63 -1.82
C VAL A 61 -1.21 14.13 -1.62
N VAL A 62 -0.50 13.47 -2.54
CA VAL A 62 -0.19 12.03 -2.45
C VAL A 62 0.61 11.70 -1.20
N ILE A 63 1.64 12.49 -0.89
CA ILE A 63 2.49 12.28 0.28
C ILE A 63 1.67 12.42 1.56
N VAL A 64 0.89 13.49 1.70
CA VAL A 64 0.09 13.74 2.91
C VAL A 64 -0.95 12.63 3.12
N LEU A 65 -1.70 12.26 2.08
CA LEU A 65 -2.67 11.16 2.17
C LEU A 65 -1.99 9.82 2.49
N SER A 66 -0.82 9.55 1.91
CA SER A 66 -0.08 8.31 2.16
C SER A 66 0.43 8.25 3.60
N ILE A 67 0.97 9.35 4.13
CA ILE A 67 1.42 9.43 5.52
C ILE A 67 0.24 9.20 6.46
N ILE A 68 -0.88 9.90 6.24
CA ILE A 68 -2.09 9.75 7.06
C ILE A 68 -2.59 8.30 7.00
N GLY A 69 -2.74 7.74 5.79
CA GLY A 69 -3.21 6.36 5.61
C GLY A 69 -2.29 5.32 6.25
N ALA A 70 -0.97 5.49 6.11
CA ALA A 70 0.01 4.63 6.75
C ALA A 70 -0.05 4.74 8.28
N LEU A 71 -0.16 5.96 8.82
CA LEU A 71 -0.29 6.19 10.27
C LEU A 71 -1.54 5.51 10.82
N LEU A 72 -2.70 5.72 10.18
CA LEU A 72 -3.97 5.14 10.60
C LEU A 72 -3.90 3.61 10.55
N ALA A 73 -3.31 3.04 9.50
CA ALA A 73 -3.14 1.59 9.38
C ALA A 73 -2.27 1.01 10.51
N VAL A 74 -1.20 1.71 10.90
CA VAL A 74 -0.35 1.30 12.03
C VAL A 74 -1.11 1.41 13.35
N ILE A 75 -1.85 2.50 13.57
CA ILE A 75 -2.64 2.71 14.79
C ILE A 75 -3.73 1.63 14.91
N GLU A 76 -4.46 1.32 13.84
CA GLU A 76 -5.50 0.27 13.85
C GLU A 76 -4.91 -1.12 14.12
N ARG A 77 -3.71 -1.40 13.58
CA ARG A 77 -3.01 -2.66 13.83
C ARG A 77 -2.51 -2.77 15.28
N LEU A 78 -2.10 -1.65 15.89
CA LEU A 78 -1.59 -1.59 17.26
C LEU A 78 -2.71 -1.56 18.31
N SER A 79 -3.87 -1.01 17.96
CA SER A 79 -5.05 -0.94 18.84
C SER A 79 -5.89 -2.24 18.85
N ARG A 80 -5.54 -3.24 18.03
CA ARG A 80 -6.10 -4.60 18.06
C ARG A 80 -5.35 -5.49 19.02
#